data_AF-A0A644TSK6-F1
#
_entry.id   AF-A0A644TSK6-F1
#
_cell.length_a   1.000
_cell.length_b   1.000
_cell.length_c   1.000
_cell.angle_alpha   90.00
_cell.angle_beta   90.00
_cell.angle_gamma   90.00
#
_symmetry.space_group_name_H-M   'P 1'
#
loop_
_entity.id
_entity.type
_entity.pdbx_description
1 polymer ?
#
loop_
_entity_poly.entity_id
_entity_poly.type
_entity_poly.pdbx_seq_one_letter_code
_entity_poly.pdbx_strand_id
1 'polypeptide(L)'
;MLLKGKNTFTQIEIDQIFELIKRRVKASASEQKKIRNEIRKIGFYGKDDWGIVNLQIEDLELLINVGKIEIIKDEKTNLTQSKVNKNWPLIVDSKSQINTERTSFSNVNFSVEQNCNNIFKSFDPLCNNDREIDNKAGNYIICLRKGSKLPKVDINPIFKTFKGLEVIYTGIASKSLRNRDYKQHFTGNNAGSSTLRKSLGSLFGYNKILRDSKTKKRTKFNPEDEQKLSEWMKANLILYYSTSKDYLKIEEELIKSLNPPLNIKDNYNIENKEFRNLLSKLRKLSVVN
;
A
#
# COMPACT_ATOMS: atom_id res chain seq x y z
N MET A 1 -7.61 -15.20 -16.83
CA MET A 1 -8.09 -13.80 -16.90
C MET A 1 -7.78 -13.31 -18.31
N LEU A 2 -8.76 -12.78 -19.05
CA LEU A 2 -8.50 -12.28 -20.40
C LEU A 2 -7.84 -10.90 -20.27
N LEU A 3 -6.58 -10.78 -20.68
CA LEU A 3 -5.86 -9.51 -20.71
C LEU A 3 -6.23 -8.73 -21.97
N LYS A 4 -6.32 -7.41 -21.85
CA LYS A 4 -6.47 -6.50 -22.99
C LYS A 4 -5.13 -6.32 -23.72
N GLY A 5 -4.03 -6.33 -22.97
CA GLY A 5 -2.67 -6.35 -23.49
C GLY A 5 -2.08 -7.75 -23.55
N LYS A 6 -0.74 -7.80 -23.56
CA LYS A 6 0.04 -9.03 -23.37
C LYS A 6 0.72 -9.02 -22.00
N ASN A 7 1.06 -10.19 -21.50
CA ASN A 7 1.86 -10.38 -20.29
C ASN A 7 3.27 -10.90 -20.56
N THR A 8 3.61 -11.19 -21.81
CA THR A 8 4.94 -11.64 -22.21
C THR A 8 5.58 -10.56 -23.09
N PHE A 9 6.79 -10.14 -22.74
CA PHE A 9 7.50 -9.03 -23.39
C PHE A 9 8.96 -9.40 -23.64
N THR A 10 9.57 -8.79 -24.64
CA THR A 10 11.02 -8.91 -24.85
C THR A 10 11.76 -7.91 -23.94
N GLN A 11 13.05 -8.12 -23.70
CA GLN A 11 13.84 -7.17 -22.88
C GLN A 11 13.80 -5.75 -23.46
N ILE A 12 13.84 -5.63 -24.80
CA ILE A 12 13.78 -4.34 -25.50
C ILE A 12 12.45 -3.64 -25.24
N GLU A 13 11.34 -4.37 -25.27
CA GLU A 13 10.01 -3.81 -24.98
C GLU A 13 9.91 -3.34 -23.53
N ILE A 14 10.46 -4.11 -22.59
CA ILE A 14 10.52 -3.72 -21.17
C ILE A 14 11.33 -2.44 -20.99
N ASP A 15 12.51 -2.33 -21.61
CA ASP A 15 13.36 -1.14 -21.53
C ASP A 15 12.63 0.09 -22.11
N GLN A 16 11.91 -0.08 -23.23
CA GLN A 16 11.07 0.97 -23.80
C GLN A 16 9.95 1.41 -22.86
N ILE A 17 9.25 0.46 -22.22
CA ILE A 17 8.19 0.79 -21.26
C ILE A 17 8.79 1.53 -20.05
N PHE A 18 9.96 1.13 -19.54
CA PHE A 18 10.65 1.83 -18.46
C PHE A 18 10.94 3.30 -18.79
N GLU A 19 11.53 3.57 -19.96
CA GLU A 19 11.85 4.93 -20.38
C GLU A 19 10.60 5.78 -20.60
N LEU A 20 9.52 5.18 -21.14
CA LEU A 20 8.24 5.85 -21.26
C LEU A 20 7.64 6.20 -19.89
N ILE A 21 7.72 5.31 -18.89
CA ILE A 21 7.25 5.60 -17.53
C ILE A 21 8.08 6.74 -16.91
N LYS A 22 9.41 6.72 -17.02
CA LYS A 22 10.30 7.80 -16.54
C LYS A 22 9.92 9.15 -17.12
N ARG A 23 9.69 9.21 -18.44
CA ARG A 23 9.22 10.42 -19.15
C ARG A 23 7.84 10.86 -18.66
N ARG A 24 6.91 9.91 -18.49
CA ARG A 24 5.53 10.18 -18.06
C ARG A 24 5.47 10.89 -16.71
N VAL A 25 6.29 10.47 -15.73
CA VAL A 25 6.27 11.02 -14.37
C VAL A 25 6.63 12.50 -14.34
N LYS A 26 7.45 12.97 -15.30
CA LYS A 26 7.91 14.37 -15.40
C LYS A 26 7.07 15.23 -16.35
N ALA A 27 6.17 14.61 -17.13
CA ALA A 27 5.49 15.27 -18.23
C ALA A 27 4.19 15.98 -17.81
N SER A 28 3.75 16.95 -18.62
CA SER A 28 2.45 17.63 -18.47
C SER A 28 1.27 16.67 -18.71
N ALA A 29 0.05 17.03 -18.29
CA ALA A 29 -1.10 16.12 -18.39
C ALA A 29 -1.44 15.69 -19.84
N SER A 30 -1.26 16.58 -20.82
CA SER A 30 -1.47 16.30 -22.25
C SER A 30 -0.41 15.35 -22.79
N GLU A 31 0.86 15.54 -22.42
CA GLU A 31 1.97 14.67 -22.79
C GLU A 31 1.87 13.30 -22.11
N GLN A 32 1.46 13.25 -20.84
CA GLN A 32 1.20 11.98 -20.15
C GLN A 32 0.16 11.14 -20.89
N LYS A 33 -0.83 11.76 -21.54
CA LYS A 33 -1.81 11.03 -22.37
C LYS A 33 -1.14 10.43 -23.61
N LYS A 34 -0.26 11.17 -24.30
CA LYS A 34 0.50 10.68 -25.46
C LYS A 34 1.39 9.50 -25.08
N ILE A 35 2.16 9.63 -24.00
CA ILE A 35 3.05 8.59 -23.49
C ILE A 35 2.29 7.33 -23.08
N ARG A 36 1.12 7.45 -22.44
CA ARG A 36 0.27 6.29 -22.14
C ARG A 36 -0.20 5.56 -23.41
N ASN A 37 -0.41 6.27 -24.52
CA ASN A 37 -0.76 5.64 -25.78
C ASN A 37 0.43 4.90 -26.39
N GLU A 38 1.65 5.44 -26.27
CA GLU A 38 2.89 4.74 -26.67
C GLU A 38 3.08 3.44 -25.88
N ILE A 39 2.91 3.47 -24.55
CA ILE A 39 2.98 2.27 -23.70
C ILE A 39 1.94 1.22 -24.13
N ARG A 40 0.72 1.64 -24.49
CA ARG A 40 -0.33 0.73 -24.99
C ARG A 40 -0.03 0.14 -26.36
N LYS A 41 0.72 0.85 -27.23
CA LYS A 41 1.17 0.31 -28.52
C LYS A 41 2.15 -0.85 -28.34
N ILE A 42 2.95 -0.83 -27.27
CA ILE A 42 3.83 -1.95 -26.88
C ILE A 42 3.02 -3.12 -26.29
N GLY A 43 1.73 -2.91 -26.00
CA GLY A 43 0.83 -3.95 -25.50
C GLY A 43 0.70 -3.99 -23.98
N PHE A 44 1.19 -2.97 -23.26
CA PHE A 44 1.06 -2.89 -21.80
C PHE A 44 -0.13 -2.00 -21.39
N TYR A 45 -1.12 -2.57 -20.68
CA TYR A 45 -2.30 -1.85 -20.20
C TYR A 45 -2.41 -1.83 -18.66
N GLY A 46 -1.55 -1.05 -18.00
CA GLY A 46 -1.48 -0.93 -16.52
C GLY A 46 -2.83 -0.89 -15.78
N LYS A 47 -3.75 0.00 -16.16
CA LYS A 47 -5.06 0.10 -15.49
C LYS A 47 -6.00 -1.05 -15.82
N ASP A 48 -6.12 -1.39 -17.10
CA ASP A 48 -7.15 -2.31 -17.58
C ASP A 48 -6.78 -3.76 -17.22
N ASP A 49 -5.50 -4.11 -17.31
CA ASP A 49 -5.00 -5.47 -17.04
C ASP A 49 -4.64 -5.68 -15.56
N TRP A 50 -4.13 -4.63 -14.90
CA TRP A 50 -3.49 -4.76 -13.58
C TRP A 50 -4.05 -3.80 -12.51
N GLY A 51 -5.06 -2.99 -12.85
CA GLY A 51 -5.67 -2.03 -11.91
C GLY A 51 -4.79 -0.83 -11.54
N ILE A 52 -3.67 -0.62 -12.23
CA ILE A 52 -2.68 0.42 -11.93
C ILE A 52 -3.10 1.75 -12.55
N VAL A 53 -3.58 2.68 -11.72
CA VAL A 53 -4.10 3.99 -12.18
C VAL A 53 -2.97 5.02 -12.36
N ASN A 54 -1.87 4.93 -11.61
CA ASN A 54 -0.75 5.86 -11.67
C ASN A 54 0.60 5.14 -11.88
N LEU A 55 0.73 4.43 -13.00
CA LEU A 55 1.88 3.60 -13.36
C LEU A 55 3.25 4.26 -13.10
N GLN A 56 3.96 3.81 -12.07
CA GLN A 56 5.35 4.12 -11.78
C GLN A 56 6.29 2.99 -12.23
N ILE A 57 7.61 3.21 -12.11
CA ILE A 57 8.64 2.25 -12.49
C ILE A 57 8.51 0.99 -11.63
N GLU A 58 8.28 1.22 -10.33
CA GLU A 58 8.16 0.17 -9.32
C GLU A 58 6.95 -0.73 -9.58
N ASP A 59 5.89 -0.20 -10.21
CA ASP A 59 4.73 -1.00 -10.60
C ASP A 59 5.08 -2.00 -11.73
N LEU A 60 5.93 -1.60 -12.68
CA LEU A 60 6.38 -2.48 -13.77
C LEU A 60 7.36 -3.55 -13.24
N GLU A 61 8.32 -3.13 -12.42
CA GLU A 61 9.26 -4.03 -11.74
C GLU A 61 8.51 -5.07 -10.90
N LEU A 62 7.47 -4.65 -10.17
CA LEU A 62 6.63 -5.55 -9.38
C LEU A 62 6.00 -6.64 -10.27
N LEU A 63 5.39 -6.25 -11.39
CA LEU A 63 4.74 -7.21 -12.29
C LEU A 63 5.73 -8.24 -12.84
N ILE A 64 6.96 -7.83 -13.17
CA ILE A 64 8.04 -8.73 -13.60
C ILE A 64 8.45 -9.65 -12.45
N ASN A 65 8.74 -9.07 -11.28
CA ASN A 65 9.26 -9.81 -10.12
C ASN A 65 8.27 -10.84 -9.57
N VAL A 66 6.96 -10.57 -9.63
CA VAL A 66 5.92 -11.51 -9.20
C VAL A 66 5.48 -12.48 -10.30
N GLY A 67 6.16 -12.48 -11.46
CA GLY A 67 5.87 -13.37 -12.58
C GLY A 67 4.55 -13.08 -13.30
N LYS A 68 3.94 -11.90 -13.06
CA LYS A 68 2.75 -11.46 -13.81
C LYS A 68 3.13 -10.97 -15.21
N ILE A 69 4.35 -10.47 -15.36
CA ILE A 69 5.00 -10.22 -16.64
C ILE A 69 6.16 -11.19 -16.79
N GLU A 70 6.21 -11.86 -17.93
CA GLU A 70 7.31 -12.74 -18.31
C GLU A 70 8.20 -12.04 -19.34
N ILE A 71 9.52 -12.08 -19.14
CA ILE A 71 10.49 -11.55 -20.09
C ILE A 71 11.03 -12.70 -20.92
N ILE A 72 10.71 -12.71 -22.22
CA ILE A 72 11.24 -13.69 -23.17
C ILE A 72 12.51 -13.17 -23.82
N LYS A 73 13.45 -14.10 -24.05
CA LYS A 73 14.63 -13.83 -24.87
C LYS A 73 14.21 -13.84 -26.33
N ASP A 74 14.45 -12.74 -27.03
CA ASP A 74 14.29 -12.74 -28.49
C ASP A 74 15.35 -13.66 -29.11
N GLU A 75 14.92 -14.68 -29.85
CA GLU A 75 15.80 -15.53 -30.66
C GLU A 75 16.24 -14.88 -31.98
N LYS A 76 15.94 -13.60 -32.22
CA LYS A 76 16.38 -12.89 -33.42
C LYS A 76 16.73 -11.44 -33.14
N THR A 77 18.01 -11.18 -32.85
CA THR A 77 18.93 -10.49 -33.80
C THR A 77 20.28 -10.22 -33.12
N ASN A 78 21.32 -10.92 -33.59
CA ASN A 78 22.67 -10.40 -33.61
C ASN A 78 22.74 -9.18 -34.55
N LEU A 79 23.68 -8.26 -34.29
CA LEU A 79 24.00 -6.97 -34.96
C LEU A 79 23.29 -5.78 -34.29
N THR A 80 23.91 -4.92 -33.48
CA THR A 80 25.29 -4.41 -33.48
C THR A 80 25.68 -3.92 -32.08
N GLN A 81 26.89 -4.25 -31.64
CA GLN A 81 27.58 -3.56 -30.56
C GLN A 81 27.85 -2.11 -30.97
N SER A 82 27.31 -1.13 -30.24
CA SER A 82 28.06 0.06 -29.81
C SER A 82 27.28 0.95 -28.84
N LYS A 83 27.84 1.03 -27.62
CA LYS A 83 27.94 2.20 -26.73
C LYS A 83 26.64 2.93 -26.33
N VAL A 84 26.10 2.56 -25.15
CA VAL A 84 26.00 3.49 -24.02
C VAL A 84 26.31 2.71 -22.73
N ASN A 85 27.51 2.93 -22.20
CA ASN A 85 27.90 2.57 -20.84
C ASN A 85 27.09 3.44 -19.86
N LYS A 86 26.34 2.83 -18.93
CA LYS A 86 25.93 3.47 -17.66
C LYS A 86 26.01 2.45 -16.52
N ASN A 87 27.21 2.32 -15.96
CA ASN A 87 27.42 1.75 -14.63
C ASN A 87 26.68 2.61 -13.59
N TRP A 88 25.90 1.97 -12.72
CA TRP A 88 25.40 2.57 -11.49
C TRP A 88 26.42 2.33 -10.36
N PRO A 89 26.74 3.33 -9.51
CA PRO A 89 27.84 3.23 -8.56
C PRO A 89 27.53 2.27 -7.40
N LEU A 90 28.48 1.37 -7.16
CA LEU A 90 28.65 0.60 -5.94
C LEU A 90 29.27 1.52 -4.89
N ILE A 91 28.59 1.72 -3.76
CA ILE A 91 29.20 2.31 -2.57
C ILE A 91 29.93 1.18 -1.84
N VAL A 92 31.26 1.25 -1.85
CA VAL A 92 32.14 0.50 -0.96
C VAL A 92 32.48 1.45 0.19
N ASP A 93 31.92 1.18 1.37
CA ASP A 93 32.45 1.75 2.61
C ASP A 93 33.76 1.03 2.96
N SER A 94 34.75 1.84 3.30
CA SER A 94 36.06 1.39 3.71
C SER A 94 35.99 0.73 5.09
N LYS A 95 36.38 -0.55 5.19
CA LYS A 95 37.20 -1.10 6.28
C LYS A 95 37.57 -2.57 6.01
N SER A 96 38.86 -2.75 5.74
CA SER A 96 39.72 -3.90 6.09
C SER A 96 39.12 -5.32 6.09
N GLN A 97 39.41 -6.03 5.00
CA GLN A 97 39.94 -7.39 4.91
C GLN A 97 39.45 -8.52 5.86
N ILE A 98 38.80 -9.50 5.21
CA ILE A 98 39.00 -10.98 5.29
C ILE A 98 38.34 -11.67 6.52
N ASN A 99 37.46 -12.68 6.40
CA ASN A 99 37.45 -13.82 5.48
C ASN A 99 36.03 -14.35 5.18
N THR A 100 35.94 -14.97 4.01
CA THR A 100 34.78 -15.58 3.34
C THR A 100 34.29 -16.87 3.99
N GLU A 101 32.97 -17.07 4.05
CA GLU A 101 32.35 -18.36 3.71
C GLU A 101 30.94 -18.12 3.11
N ARG A 102 30.77 -18.57 1.86
CA ARG A 102 29.50 -18.62 1.14
C ARG A 102 28.74 -19.85 1.60
N THR A 103 27.57 -19.67 2.19
CA THR A 103 26.53 -20.71 2.21
C THR A 103 25.25 -20.17 1.60
N SER A 104 24.87 -20.83 0.52
CA SER A 104 23.63 -20.76 -0.24
C SER A 104 22.40 -20.85 0.67
N PHE A 105 21.60 -19.78 0.73
CA PHE A 105 20.28 -19.80 1.34
C PHE A 105 19.21 -20.25 0.34
N SER A 106 19.20 -21.55 0.06
CA SER A 106 17.97 -22.25 -0.32
C SER A 106 17.37 -22.87 0.94
N ASN A 107 16.06 -22.73 1.10
CA ASN A 107 15.21 -23.23 2.20
C ASN A 107 15.32 -22.49 3.53
N VAL A 108 14.52 -21.43 3.69
CA VAL A 108 14.09 -20.97 5.03
C VAL A 108 12.57 -21.03 5.07
N ASN A 109 12.05 -22.01 5.81
CA ASN A 109 10.67 -22.00 6.29
C ASN A 109 10.50 -20.78 7.20
N PHE A 110 9.88 -19.73 6.67
CA PHE A 110 9.74 -18.43 7.33
C PHE A 110 8.52 -18.44 8.26
N SER A 111 8.73 -18.71 9.54
CA SER A 111 7.73 -18.46 10.58
C SER A 111 7.66 -16.95 10.88
N VAL A 112 6.68 -16.28 10.28
CA VAL A 112 6.43 -14.82 10.32
C VAL A 112 6.36 -14.22 11.73
N GLU A 113 5.99 -15.00 12.74
CA GLU A 113 5.68 -14.47 14.08
C GLU A 113 6.90 -13.95 14.86
N GLN A 114 8.10 -14.50 14.66
CA GLN A 114 9.24 -14.19 15.53
C GLN A 114 10.09 -13.00 15.06
N ASN A 115 10.03 -12.63 13.77
CA ASN A 115 10.87 -11.54 13.24
C ASN A 115 10.15 -10.19 13.11
N CYS A 116 8.81 -10.17 13.01
CA CYS A 116 8.06 -8.90 12.91
C CYS A 116 8.04 -8.08 14.21
N ASN A 117 8.22 -8.70 15.38
CA ASN A 117 8.09 -8.01 16.67
C ASN A 117 9.20 -6.97 16.93
N ASN A 118 10.40 -7.16 16.39
CA ASN A 118 11.52 -6.23 16.60
C ASN A 118 11.60 -5.07 15.60
N ILE A 119 10.88 -5.17 14.48
CA ILE A 119 11.00 -4.20 13.38
C ILE A 119 10.01 -3.04 13.55
N PHE A 120 8.83 -3.32 14.12
CA PHE A 120 7.79 -2.31 14.29
C PHE A 120 7.93 -1.53 15.60
N LYS A 121 8.21 -0.23 15.47
CA LYS A 121 8.19 0.76 16.55
C LYS A 121 6.76 1.08 16.94
N SER A 122 6.51 1.26 18.24
CA SER A 122 5.19 1.67 18.75
C SER A 122 5.06 3.19 18.73
N PHE A 123 3.84 3.68 18.52
CA PHE A 123 3.45 5.07 18.58
C PHE A 123 2.05 5.17 19.20
N ASP A 124 1.96 5.90 20.31
CA ASP A 124 0.74 6.25 21.01
C ASP A 124 0.29 7.67 20.61
N PRO A 125 -0.83 7.83 19.89
CA PRO A 125 -1.34 9.13 19.48
C PRO A 125 -1.73 10.09 20.62
N LEU A 126 -1.87 9.62 21.86
CA LEU A 126 -2.14 10.47 23.02
C LEU A 126 -0.89 11.11 23.61
N CYS A 127 0.25 10.41 23.53
CA CYS A 127 1.44 10.74 24.32
C CYS A 127 2.66 11.06 23.46
N ASN A 128 2.78 10.45 22.27
CA ASN A 128 3.97 10.59 21.45
C ASN A 128 3.90 11.82 20.52
N ASN A 129 5.07 12.39 20.27
CA ASN A 129 5.23 13.47 19.32
C ASN A 129 5.28 12.91 17.90
N ASP A 130 4.56 13.51 16.95
CA ASP A 130 4.57 13.08 15.54
C ASP A 130 5.97 13.07 14.92
N ARG A 131 6.91 13.79 15.53
CA ARG A 131 8.32 13.81 15.14
C ARG A 131 9.09 12.53 15.41
N GLU A 132 8.51 11.59 16.16
CA GLU A 132 9.10 10.28 16.43
C GLU A 132 8.91 9.31 15.25
N ILE A 133 7.92 9.56 14.38
CA ILE A 133 7.64 8.70 13.22
C ILE A 133 8.58 9.03 12.07
N ASP A 134 9.27 8.04 11.52
CA ASP A 134 10.22 8.23 10.44
C ASP A 134 9.56 8.84 9.18
N ASN A 135 10.17 9.87 8.60
CA ASN A 135 9.68 10.51 7.36
C ASN A 135 10.13 9.72 6.11
N LYS A 136 9.91 8.40 6.12
CA LYS A 136 10.32 7.45 5.07
C LYS A 136 9.15 6.56 4.68
N ALA A 137 9.29 5.83 3.58
CA ALA A 137 8.34 4.82 3.18
C ALA A 137 8.33 3.63 4.16
N GLY A 138 7.22 2.90 4.21
CA GLY A 138 7.09 1.76 5.10
C GLY A 138 5.66 1.26 5.29
N ASN A 139 5.49 0.51 6.37
CA ASN A 139 4.24 -0.13 6.76
C ASN A 139 3.79 0.33 8.14
N TYR A 140 2.50 0.20 8.37
CA TYR A 140 1.94 0.38 9.69
C TYR A 140 0.82 -0.61 9.99
N ILE A 141 0.70 -0.94 11.27
CA ILE A 141 -0.34 -1.77 11.85
C ILE A 141 -1.09 -0.91 12.87
N ILE A 142 -2.41 -0.93 12.82
CA ILE A 142 -3.28 -0.24 13.76
C ILE A 142 -3.94 -1.29 14.63
N CYS A 143 -3.76 -1.14 15.94
CA CYS A 143 -4.36 -2.00 16.94
C CYS A 143 -5.32 -1.22 17.85
N LEU A 144 -6.29 -1.92 18.44
CA LEU A 144 -7.07 -1.38 19.55
C LEU A 144 -6.20 -1.31 20.81
N ARG A 145 -6.28 -0.20 21.53
CA ARG A 145 -5.74 -0.11 22.89
C ARG A 145 -6.45 -1.15 23.78
N LYS A 146 -5.73 -1.69 24.76
CA LYS A 146 -6.28 -2.66 25.70
C LYS A 146 -7.57 -2.11 26.34
N GLY A 147 -8.66 -2.87 26.21
CA GLY A 147 -9.99 -2.49 26.73
C GLY A 147 -10.86 -1.69 25.76
N SER A 148 -10.30 -1.13 24.68
CA SER A 148 -11.07 -0.49 23.62
C SER A 148 -11.77 -1.53 22.74
N LYS A 149 -12.89 -1.15 22.11
CA LYS A 149 -13.66 -2.03 21.22
C LYS A 149 -14.08 -1.27 19.98
N LEU A 150 -14.18 -1.96 18.84
CA LEU A 150 -14.86 -1.40 17.67
C LEU A 150 -16.35 -1.12 17.96
N PRO A 151 -16.98 -0.18 17.23
CA PRO A 151 -18.42 0.04 17.33
C PRO A 151 -19.18 -1.26 17.08
N LYS A 152 -20.21 -1.52 17.90
CA LYS A 152 -21.01 -2.73 17.79
C LYS A 152 -21.85 -2.70 16.52
N VAL A 153 -21.78 -3.77 15.74
CA VAL A 153 -22.60 -4.01 14.54
C VAL A 153 -23.07 -5.46 14.54
N ASP A 154 -23.95 -5.83 13.60
CA ASP A 154 -24.61 -7.14 13.57
C ASP A 154 -23.66 -8.33 13.47
N ILE A 155 -22.48 -8.13 12.85
CA ILE A 155 -21.45 -9.15 12.67
C ILE A 155 -20.22 -8.72 13.44
N ASN A 156 -19.77 -9.54 14.39
CA ASN A 156 -18.52 -9.29 15.11
C ASN A 156 -17.33 -9.80 14.27
N PRO A 157 -16.27 -8.99 14.07
CA PRO A 157 -15.06 -9.47 13.43
C PRO A 157 -14.24 -10.36 14.37
N ILE A 158 -13.42 -11.22 13.77
CA ILE A 158 -12.39 -11.98 14.48
C ILE A 158 -11.08 -11.20 14.40
N PHE A 159 -10.42 -11.01 15.53
CA PHE A 159 -9.15 -10.30 15.60
C PHE A 159 -7.98 -11.26 15.76
N LYS A 160 -6.92 -11.05 14.97
CA LYS A 160 -5.59 -11.51 15.36
C LYS A 160 -4.91 -10.43 16.18
N THR A 161 -3.88 -10.82 16.92
CA THR A 161 -3.17 -9.90 17.81
C THR A 161 -1.77 -9.60 17.31
N PHE A 162 -1.31 -8.37 17.54
CA PHE A 162 0.08 -7.95 17.37
C PHE A 162 0.55 -7.29 18.66
N LYS A 163 1.66 -7.78 19.24
CA LYS A 163 2.16 -7.34 20.57
C LYS A 163 1.07 -7.34 21.65
N GLY A 164 0.19 -8.35 21.62
CA GLY A 164 -0.91 -8.51 22.60
C GLY A 164 -2.11 -7.59 22.39
N LEU A 165 -2.16 -6.80 21.31
CA LEU A 165 -3.28 -5.91 20.99
C LEU A 165 -4.03 -6.39 19.73
N GLU A 166 -5.34 -6.20 19.71
CA GLU A 166 -6.20 -6.61 18.58
C GLU A 166 -5.94 -5.77 17.34
N VAL A 167 -5.54 -6.41 16.24
CA VAL A 167 -5.23 -5.75 14.97
C VAL A 167 -6.52 -5.46 14.22
N ILE A 168 -6.74 -4.19 13.87
CA ILE A 168 -7.95 -3.78 13.13
C ILE A 168 -7.65 -3.40 11.68
N TYR A 169 -6.44 -2.90 11.40
CA TYR A 169 -6.06 -2.39 10.10
C TYR A 169 -4.55 -2.45 9.89
N THR A 170 -4.12 -2.60 8.64
CA THR A 170 -2.73 -2.42 8.22
C THR A 170 -2.67 -1.61 6.93
N GLY A 171 -1.56 -0.92 6.69
CA GLY A 171 -1.38 -0.19 5.44
C GLY A 171 0.06 0.18 5.12
N ILE A 172 0.23 0.81 3.97
CA ILE A 172 1.52 1.34 3.50
C ILE A 172 1.60 2.86 3.55
N ALA A 173 2.81 3.39 3.64
CA ALA A 173 3.17 4.73 3.26
C ALA A 173 4.25 4.69 2.18
N SER A 174 3.93 5.15 0.95
CA SER A 174 4.88 5.08 -0.17
C SER A 174 5.94 6.19 -0.18
N LYS A 175 5.71 7.27 0.57
CA LYS A 175 6.63 8.42 0.68
C LYS A 175 7.07 8.68 2.11
N SER A 176 6.10 8.72 3.03
CA SER A 176 6.34 9.16 4.40
C SER A 176 5.27 8.58 5.33
N LEU A 177 5.71 7.73 6.27
CA LEU A 177 4.88 7.23 7.38
C LEU A 177 4.34 8.41 8.21
N ARG A 178 5.16 9.43 8.49
CA ARG A 178 4.73 10.61 9.25
C ARG A 178 3.56 11.36 8.61
N ASN A 179 3.66 11.65 7.31
CA ASN A 179 2.65 12.44 6.61
C ASN A 179 1.40 11.62 6.28
N ARG A 180 1.55 10.33 5.95
CA ARG A 180 0.42 9.48 5.58
C ARG A 180 -0.26 8.85 6.78
N ASP A 181 0.46 8.39 7.79
CA ASP A 181 -0.13 7.51 8.79
C ASP A 181 -0.60 8.30 10.00
N TYR A 182 0.25 9.17 10.53
CA TYR A 182 -0.17 10.02 11.63
C TYR A 182 -1.04 11.19 11.16
N LYS A 183 -0.50 12.03 10.26
CA LYS A 183 -1.20 13.26 9.91
C LYS A 183 -2.51 13.03 9.18
N GLN A 184 -2.62 11.97 8.38
CA GLN A 184 -3.85 11.71 7.63
C GLN A 184 -4.92 11.01 8.46
N HIS A 185 -4.54 10.06 9.32
CA HIS A 185 -5.50 9.27 10.11
C HIS A 185 -5.87 9.95 11.43
N PHE A 186 -4.90 10.52 12.13
CA PHE A 186 -5.09 11.01 13.51
C PHE A 186 -5.27 12.53 13.61
N THR A 187 -4.73 13.33 12.69
CA THR A 187 -4.87 14.81 12.74
C THR A 187 -5.54 15.43 11.52
N GLY A 188 -5.80 14.65 10.47
CA GLY A 188 -6.15 15.18 9.16
C GLY A 188 -7.62 15.53 8.96
N ASN A 189 -8.49 15.17 9.93
CA ASN A 189 -9.95 15.40 9.93
C ASN A 189 -10.61 15.20 8.55
N ASN A 190 -10.18 14.18 7.80
CA ASN A 190 -10.63 13.98 6.42
C ASN A 190 -10.68 12.50 6.05
N ALA A 191 -11.82 11.87 6.30
CA ALA A 191 -12.10 10.53 5.82
C ALA A 191 -12.02 10.41 4.30
N GLY A 192 -12.25 11.48 3.53
CA GLY A 192 -12.22 11.44 2.06
C GLY A 192 -10.89 10.96 1.45
N SER A 193 -9.79 11.01 2.22
CA SER A 193 -8.47 10.52 1.82
C SER A 193 -7.98 9.29 2.63
N SER A 194 -8.65 8.93 3.74
CA SER A 194 -8.27 7.81 4.61
C SER A 194 -9.25 6.63 4.49
N THR A 195 -8.73 5.45 4.14
CA THR A 195 -9.52 4.20 4.10
C THR A 195 -9.96 3.77 5.50
N LEU A 196 -9.07 3.86 6.49
CA LEU A 196 -9.33 3.56 7.89
C LEU A 196 -10.46 4.43 8.45
N ARG A 197 -10.36 5.76 8.31
CA ARG A 197 -11.40 6.70 8.80
C ARG A 197 -12.75 6.41 8.15
N LYS A 198 -12.78 6.15 6.84
CA LYS A 198 -14.03 5.76 6.15
C LYS A 198 -14.65 4.51 6.75
N SER A 199 -13.82 3.50 7.07
CA SER A 199 -14.32 2.26 7.66
C SER A 199 -14.87 2.51 9.07
N LEU A 200 -14.10 3.18 9.93
CA LEU A 200 -14.51 3.48 11.31
C LEU A 200 -15.75 4.38 11.35
N GLY A 201 -15.78 5.51 10.66
CA GLY A 201 -16.95 6.39 10.66
C GLY A 201 -18.20 5.73 10.06
N SER A 202 -18.04 4.77 9.13
CA SER A 202 -19.19 3.98 8.65
C SER A 202 -19.70 2.98 9.70
N LEU A 203 -18.81 2.42 10.55
CA LEU A 203 -19.20 1.58 11.69
C LEU A 203 -19.91 2.39 12.77
N PHE A 204 -19.50 3.65 12.98
CA PHE A 204 -20.19 4.58 13.88
C PHE A 204 -21.54 5.09 13.34
N GLY A 205 -21.87 4.81 12.07
CA GLY A 205 -23.08 5.34 11.45
C GLY A 205 -23.03 6.84 11.14
N TYR A 206 -21.83 7.43 11.06
CA TYR A 206 -21.68 8.88 10.80
C TYR A 206 -22.16 9.29 9.41
N ASN A 207 -22.69 10.51 9.35
CA ASN A 207 -23.30 11.06 8.15
C ASN A 207 -22.23 11.50 7.16
N LYS A 208 -22.33 11.00 5.93
CA LYS A 208 -21.42 11.35 4.84
C LYS A 208 -21.92 12.59 4.12
N ILE A 209 -21.02 13.53 3.89
CA ILE A 209 -21.24 14.70 3.04
C ILE A 209 -20.31 14.64 1.83
N LEU A 210 -20.65 15.34 0.76
CA LEU A 210 -19.75 15.49 -0.39
C LEU A 210 -18.49 16.24 0.02
N ARG A 211 -17.33 15.74 -0.44
CA ARG A 211 -16.04 16.36 -0.16
C ARG A 211 -15.77 17.56 -1.07
N ASP A 212 -16.10 17.43 -2.35
CA ASP A 212 -15.85 18.44 -3.38
C ASP A 212 -17.13 18.66 -4.19
N SER A 213 -17.60 19.91 -4.28
CA SER A 213 -18.80 20.26 -5.05
C SER A 213 -18.66 19.92 -6.54
N LYS A 214 -17.42 19.92 -7.07
CA LYS A 214 -17.10 19.66 -8.48
C LYS A 214 -17.02 18.18 -8.86
N THR A 215 -16.74 17.28 -7.91
CA THR A 215 -16.64 15.83 -8.20
C THR A 215 -17.59 15.08 -7.29
N LYS A 216 -18.77 14.70 -7.83
CA LYS A 216 -19.84 13.97 -7.11
C LYS A 216 -19.45 12.55 -6.63
N LYS A 217 -18.16 12.22 -6.51
CA LYS A 217 -17.66 10.86 -6.25
C LYS A 217 -16.96 10.68 -4.90
N ARG A 218 -16.51 11.75 -4.24
CA ARG A 218 -15.77 11.65 -2.97
C ARG A 218 -16.61 12.20 -1.83
N THR A 219 -16.74 11.40 -0.78
CA THR A 219 -17.42 11.77 0.46
C THR A 219 -16.43 11.87 1.63
N LYS A 220 -16.79 12.67 2.63
CA LYS A 220 -16.16 12.76 3.96
C LYS A 220 -17.28 12.77 5.01
N PHE A 221 -16.98 12.71 6.30
CA PHE A 221 -18.01 12.96 7.31
C PHE A 221 -18.20 14.46 7.53
N ASN A 222 -19.31 14.86 8.14
CA ASN A 222 -19.48 16.26 8.54
C ASN A 222 -18.36 16.65 9.56
N PRO A 223 -18.06 17.95 9.73
CA PRO A 223 -16.96 18.38 10.58
C PRO A 223 -17.02 17.86 12.03
N GLU A 224 -18.22 17.80 12.61
CA GLU A 224 -18.45 17.33 13.98
C GLU A 224 -18.12 15.83 14.12
N ASP A 225 -18.61 15.01 13.20
CA ASP A 225 -18.33 13.57 13.15
C ASP A 225 -16.85 13.28 12.83
N GLU A 226 -16.19 14.08 11.99
CA GLU A 226 -14.74 13.97 11.78
C GLU A 226 -13.96 14.29 13.06
N GLN A 227 -14.42 15.26 13.87
CA GLN A 227 -13.79 15.59 15.15
C GLN A 227 -13.98 14.46 16.16
N LYS A 228 -15.22 13.98 16.37
CA LYS A 228 -15.52 12.83 17.24
C LYS A 228 -14.71 11.60 16.84
N LEU A 229 -14.61 11.33 15.54
CA LEU A 229 -13.79 10.23 15.02
C LEU A 229 -12.31 10.41 15.36
N SER A 230 -11.76 11.61 15.22
CA SER A 230 -10.36 11.90 15.54
C SER A 230 -10.06 11.72 17.03
N GLU A 231 -10.91 12.23 17.91
CA GLU A 231 -10.80 12.07 19.35
C GLU A 231 -10.86 10.60 19.74
N TRP A 232 -11.84 9.87 19.21
CA TRP A 232 -11.98 8.43 19.45
C TRP A 232 -10.76 7.65 18.96
N MET A 233 -10.27 7.93 17.74
CA MET A 233 -9.09 7.24 17.19
C MET A 233 -7.85 7.47 18.03
N LYS A 234 -7.61 8.69 18.52
CA LYS A 234 -6.48 8.98 19.41
C LYS A 234 -6.59 8.23 20.73
N ALA A 235 -7.77 8.24 21.34
CA ALA A 235 -7.98 7.58 22.62
C ALA A 235 -7.88 6.05 22.55
N ASN A 236 -8.30 5.45 21.44
CA ASN A 236 -8.56 4.00 21.36
C ASN A 236 -7.58 3.21 20.49
N LEU A 237 -6.69 3.85 19.73
CA LEU A 237 -5.81 3.16 18.79
C LEU A 237 -4.34 3.32 19.13
N ILE A 238 -3.58 2.26 18.86
CA ILE A 238 -2.12 2.24 18.88
C ILE A 238 -1.62 2.03 17.45
N LEU A 239 -0.64 2.82 17.06
CA LEU A 239 0.06 2.69 15.78
C LEU A 239 1.36 1.93 16.01
N TYR A 240 1.62 0.92 15.19
CA TYR A 240 2.94 0.32 15.05
C TYR A 240 3.44 0.61 13.65
N TYR A 241 4.67 1.07 13.49
CA TYR A 241 5.22 1.43 12.19
C TYR A 241 6.63 0.87 11.97
N SER A 242 6.96 0.60 10.72
CA SER A 242 8.28 0.14 10.29
C SER A 242 8.64 0.79 8.96
N THR A 243 9.87 1.29 8.85
CA THR A 243 10.39 1.78 7.57
C THR A 243 10.82 0.60 6.70
N SER A 244 10.37 0.58 5.45
CA SER A 244 10.77 -0.44 4.49
C SER A 244 10.68 0.10 3.06
N LYS A 245 11.55 -0.40 2.18
CA LYS A 245 11.44 -0.21 0.72
C LYS A 245 10.48 -1.22 0.09
N ASP A 246 10.35 -2.40 0.70
CA ASP A 246 9.48 -3.50 0.24
C ASP A 246 8.07 -3.41 0.84
N TYR A 247 7.58 -2.20 1.09
CA TYR A 247 6.36 -1.97 1.86
C TYR A 247 5.12 -2.62 1.23
N LEU A 248 5.08 -2.77 -0.10
CA LEU A 248 3.97 -3.46 -0.79
C LEU A 248 3.93 -4.95 -0.45
N LYS A 249 5.08 -5.63 -0.52
CA LYS A 249 5.19 -7.06 -0.18
C LYS A 249 4.88 -7.29 1.29
N ILE A 250 5.41 -6.43 2.17
CA ILE A 250 5.13 -6.51 3.60
C ILE A 250 3.64 -6.27 3.89
N GLU A 251 2.96 -5.36 3.17
CA GLU A 251 1.51 -5.16 3.34
C GLU A 251 0.70 -6.41 2.98
N GLU A 252 1.04 -7.06 1.87
CA GLU A 252 0.41 -8.31 1.46
C GLU A 252 0.59 -9.39 2.54
N GLU A 253 1.81 -9.55 3.04
CA GLU A 253 2.13 -10.49 4.13
C GLU A 253 1.39 -10.14 5.42
N LEU A 254 1.29 -8.85 5.79
CA LEU A 254 0.56 -8.39 6.97
C LEU A 254 -0.95 -8.64 6.82
N ILE A 255 -1.54 -8.38 5.64
CA ILE A 255 -2.96 -8.64 5.40
C ILE A 255 -3.25 -10.14 5.48
N LYS A 256 -2.41 -10.96 4.85
CA LYS A 256 -2.54 -12.42 4.87
C LYS A 256 -2.37 -12.99 6.28
N SER A 257 -1.33 -12.56 7.00
CA SER A 257 -1.01 -13.10 8.32
C SER A 257 -1.90 -12.57 9.44
N LEU A 258 -2.21 -11.27 9.47
CA LEU A 258 -2.97 -10.63 10.56
C LEU A 258 -4.48 -10.55 10.29
N ASN A 259 -4.94 -10.81 9.06
CA ASN A 259 -6.35 -10.74 8.66
C ASN A 259 -7.12 -9.53 9.25
N PRO A 260 -6.62 -8.29 9.09
CA PRO A 260 -7.25 -7.12 9.69
C PRO A 260 -8.68 -6.92 9.16
N PRO A 261 -9.70 -6.84 10.02
CA PRO A 261 -11.10 -6.81 9.60
C PRO A 261 -11.48 -5.54 8.83
N LEU A 262 -10.77 -4.42 9.02
CA LEU A 262 -11.08 -3.16 8.32
C LEU A 262 -10.40 -3.04 6.94
N ASN A 263 -9.47 -3.94 6.59
CA ASN A 263 -8.86 -4.01 5.26
C ASN A 263 -9.81 -4.75 4.30
N ILE A 264 -10.63 -4.00 3.54
CA ILE A 264 -11.56 -4.58 2.55
C ILE A 264 -10.83 -5.00 1.26
N LYS A 265 -9.91 -4.16 0.77
CA LYS A 265 -9.18 -4.41 -0.47
C LYS A 265 -8.07 -5.42 -0.22
N ASP A 266 -7.87 -6.34 -1.16
CA ASP A 266 -6.78 -7.32 -1.18
C ASP A 266 -6.75 -8.29 0.04
N ASN A 267 -7.80 -8.30 0.88
CA ASN A 267 -7.95 -9.24 1.99
C ASN A 267 -8.88 -10.40 1.60
N TYR A 268 -8.28 -11.56 1.33
CA TYR A 268 -8.96 -12.77 0.88
C TYR A 268 -9.25 -13.80 1.99
N ASN A 269 -8.87 -13.52 3.24
CA ASN A 269 -9.08 -14.45 4.37
C ASN A 269 -10.58 -14.70 4.62
N ILE A 270 -10.99 -15.97 4.74
CA ILE A 270 -12.40 -16.36 4.77
C ILE A 270 -13.10 -15.91 6.06
N GLU A 271 -12.39 -15.89 7.19
CA GLU A 271 -12.93 -15.72 8.53
C GLU A 271 -13.62 -14.37 8.73
N ASN A 272 -13.10 -13.31 8.12
CA ASN A 272 -13.64 -11.96 8.22
C ASN A 272 -14.39 -11.54 6.94
N LYS A 273 -14.66 -12.46 6.00
CA LYS A 273 -15.28 -12.12 4.70
C LYS A 273 -16.66 -11.50 4.87
N GLU A 274 -17.49 -12.05 5.74
CA GLU A 274 -18.85 -11.54 6.00
C GLU A 274 -18.83 -10.16 6.63
N PHE A 275 -17.97 -9.96 7.64
CA PHE A 275 -17.75 -8.65 8.24
C PHE A 275 -17.30 -7.61 7.20
N ARG A 276 -16.35 -7.96 6.32
CA ARG A 276 -15.88 -7.07 5.26
C ARG A 276 -16.98 -6.75 4.23
N ASN A 277 -17.89 -7.70 3.96
CA ASN A 277 -19.06 -7.46 3.12
C ASN A 277 -20.03 -6.47 3.79
N LEU A 278 -20.34 -6.65 5.08
CA LEU A 278 -21.14 -5.71 5.86
C LEU A 278 -20.50 -4.30 5.84
N LEU A 279 -19.22 -4.20 6.17
CA LEU A 279 -18.49 -2.94 6.16
C LEU A 279 -18.47 -2.29 4.77
N SER A 280 -18.34 -3.09 3.70
CA SER A 280 -18.43 -2.57 2.34
C SER A 280 -19.82 -2.00 2.01
N LYS A 281 -20.90 -2.58 2.54
CA LYS A 281 -22.27 -2.04 2.41
C LYS A 281 -22.40 -0.73 3.19
N LEU A 282 -21.97 -0.70 4.45
CA LEU A 282 -21.99 0.50 5.29
C LEU A 282 -21.22 1.67 4.65
N ARG A 283 -20.07 1.39 4.02
CA ARG A 283 -19.29 2.42 3.28
C ARG A 283 -20.01 2.98 2.07
N LYS A 284 -20.91 2.21 1.44
CA LYS A 284 -21.70 2.64 0.28
C LYS A 284 -23.00 3.37 0.65
N LEU A 285 -23.48 3.26 1.89
CA LEU A 285 -24.67 3.99 2.34
C LEU A 285 -24.55 5.49 2.02
N SER A 286 -25.58 5.99 1.36
CA SER A 286 -25.65 7.30 0.70
C SER A 286 -25.59 8.46 1.70
N VAL A 287 -25.29 9.64 1.15
CA VAL A 287 -25.50 10.95 1.79
C VAL A 287 -26.99 11.05 2.15
N VAL A 288 -27.31 11.28 3.42
CA VAL A 288 -28.65 11.79 3.79
C VAL A 288 -28.65 13.24 3.32
N ASN A 289 -29.48 13.54 2.33
CA ASN A 289 -29.68 14.91 1.84
C ASN A 289 -30.34 15.77 2.91
#